data_AF-A0AAN4ZTE4-F1
#
_entry.id   AF-A0AAN4ZTE4-F1
#
_cell.length_a   1.000
_cell.length_b   1.000
_cell.length_c   1.000
_cell.angle_alpha   90.00
_cell.angle_beta   90.00
_cell.angle_gamma   90.00
#
_symmetry.space_group_name_H-M   'P 1'
#
loop_
_entity.id
_entity.type
_entity.pdbx_description
1 polymer ?
#
loop_
_entity_poly.entity_id
_entity_poly.type
_entity_poly.pdbx_seq_one_letter_code
_entity_poly.pdbx_strand_id
1 'polypeptide(L)'
;KVYIAYLDETWFYPGMRHDYGWVDSFAENNPFLAMRMGLTPGLEKEFKKGEQMVVIGMFSEDGFIHFKVYRTGKKEDESTRDYHGEMNAQSYAEKSFAVLAAKAKEKNREPVLIIDNASYHGRRIERMPT
;
A
#
# COMPACT_ATOMS: atom_id res chain seq x y z
N LYS A 1 21.21 22.31 -6.10
CA LYS A 1 20.29 21.45 -6.89
C LYS A 1 19.52 20.58 -5.90
N VAL A 2 18.23 20.32 -6.13
CA VAL A 2 17.37 19.54 -5.20
C VAL A 2 17.25 18.09 -5.64
N TYR A 3 17.17 17.15 -4.70
CA TYR A 3 16.86 15.74 -4.94
C TYR A 3 15.45 15.49 -4.46
N ILE A 4 14.55 15.21 -5.41
CA ILE A 4 13.12 15.12 -5.17
C ILE A 4 12.74 13.65 -5.06
N ALA A 5 11.99 13.31 -4.02
CA ALA A 5 11.32 12.03 -3.89
C ALA A 5 9.81 12.23 -3.71
N TYR A 6 9.06 11.30 -4.26
CA TYR A 6 7.61 11.18 -4.15
C TYR A 6 7.34 9.99 -3.28
N LEU A 7 6.45 10.15 -2.32
CA LEU A 7 6.02 9.04 -1.48
C LEU A 7 4.50 8.97 -1.53
N ASP A 8 4.01 7.77 -1.82
CA ASP A 8 2.59 7.46 -1.81
C ASP A 8 2.33 6.10 -1.14
N GLU A 9 1.09 5.90 -0.72
CA GLU A 9 0.60 4.65 -0.15
C GLU A 9 -0.52 4.06 -0.99
N THR A 10 -0.44 2.76 -1.21
CA THR A 10 -1.48 2.00 -1.88
C THR A 10 -1.82 0.74 -1.09
N TRP A 11 -2.96 0.14 -1.41
CA TRP A 11 -3.45 -1.05 -0.73
C TRP A 11 -3.92 -2.07 -1.75
N PHE A 12 -3.71 -3.34 -1.41
CA PHE A 12 -4.17 -4.49 -2.15
C PHE A 12 -4.95 -5.38 -1.19
N TYR A 13 -5.92 -6.12 -1.69
CA TYR A 13 -6.66 -7.11 -0.91
C TYR A 13 -6.77 -8.40 -1.73
N PRO A 14 -6.93 -9.57 -1.08
CA PRO A 14 -6.83 -10.85 -1.80
C PRO A 14 -7.82 -11.01 -2.97
N GLY A 15 -8.97 -10.35 -2.90
CA GLY A 15 -9.98 -10.36 -3.97
C GLY A 15 -9.84 -9.25 -5.03
N MET A 16 -8.76 -8.47 -5.02
CA MET A 16 -8.54 -7.41 -5.99
C MET A 16 -8.28 -8.01 -7.37
N ARG A 17 -9.14 -7.71 -8.35
CA ARG A 17 -9.08 -8.23 -9.72
C ARG A 17 -9.52 -7.16 -10.72
N HIS A 18 -9.13 -7.33 -11.97
CA HIS A 18 -9.63 -6.49 -13.06
C HIS A 18 -11.12 -6.75 -13.32
N ASP A 19 -11.84 -5.73 -13.78
CA ASP A 19 -13.26 -5.85 -14.14
C ASP A 19 -13.50 -6.81 -15.31
N TYR A 20 -12.49 -6.95 -16.17
CA TYR A 20 -12.50 -7.82 -17.34
C TYR A 20 -11.26 -8.72 -17.32
N GLY A 21 -11.48 -9.99 -17.61
CA GLY A 21 -10.43 -11.00 -17.72
C GLY A 21 -10.95 -12.22 -18.46
N TRP A 22 -10.05 -13.10 -18.86
CA TRP A 22 -10.44 -14.39 -19.44
C TRP A 22 -10.97 -15.30 -18.33
N VAL A 23 -12.16 -15.84 -18.54
CA VAL A 23 -12.80 -16.80 -17.63
C VAL A 23 -12.91 -18.14 -18.36
N ASP A 24 -12.51 -19.22 -17.68
CA ASP A 24 -12.74 -20.56 -18.18
C ASP A 24 -14.23 -20.90 -18.00
N SER A 25 -14.96 -20.91 -19.11
CA SER A 25 -16.40 -21.19 -19.12
C SER A 25 -16.75 -22.58 -18.60
N PHE A 26 -15.86 -23.58 -18.72
CA PHE A 26 -16.10 -24.89 -18.15
C PHE A 26 -16.01 -24.82 -16.62
N ALA A 27 -14.98 -24.15 -16.10
CA ALA A 27 -14.78 -23.98 -14.67
C ALA A 27 -15.87 -23.13 -14.01
N GLU A 28 -16.34 -22.09 -14.70
CA GLU A 28 -17.43 -21.23 -14.22
C GLU A 28 -18.78 -21.97 -14.16
N ASN A 29 -19.10 -22.75 -15.19
CA ASN A 29 -20.36 -23.51 -15.23
C ASN A 29 -20.35 -24.78 -14.37
N ASN A 30 -19.17 -25.35 -14.08
CA ASN A 30 -19.03 -26.63 -13.36
C ASN A 30 -18.00 -26.54 -12.22
N PRO A 31 -18.18 -25.64 -11.23
CA PRO A 31 -17.14 -25.30 -10.25
C PRO A 31 -16.66 -26.50 -9.42
N PHE A 32 -17.56 -27.40 -9.01
CA PHE A 32 -17.19 -28.59 -8.24
C PHE A 32 -16.38 -29.61 -9.05
N LEU A 33 -16.71 -29.79 -10.33
CA LEU A 33 -15.98 -30.71 -11.21
C LEU A 33 -14.61 -30.14 -11.55
N ALA A 34 -14.55 -28.85 -11.85
CA ALA A 34 -13.31 -28.12 -12.06
C ALA A 34 -12.38 -28.23 -10.84
N MET A 35 -12.89 -27.99 -9.62
CA MET A 35 -12.11 -28.13 -8.39
C MET A 35 -11.54 -29.54 -8.21
N ARG A 36 -12.32 -30.59 -8.50
CA ARG A 36 -11.83 -31.99 -8.46
C ARG A 36 -10.75 -32.28 -9.49
N MET A 37 -10.75 -31.56 -10.61
CA MET A 37 -9.73 -31.65 -11.67
C MET A 37 -8.52 -30.73 -11.40
N GLY A 38 -8.51 -29.98 -10.30
CA GLY A 38 -7.47 -29.00 -10.00
C GLY A 38 -7.59 -27.69 -10.79
N LEU A 39 -8.74 -27.44 -11.42
CA LEU A 39 -9.07 -26.20 -12.10
C LEU A 39 -9.82 -25.25 -11.14
N THR A 40 -9.61 -23.95 -11.29
CA THR A 40 -10.32 -22.91 -10.52
C THR A 40 -10.89 -21.86 -11.47
N PRO A 41 -12.13 -21.37 -11.26
CA PRO A 41 -12.68 -20.23 -12.00
C PRO A 41 -11.98 -18.90 -11.65
N GLY A 42 -11.03 -18.91 -10.72
CA GLY A 42 -10.30 -17.73 -10.24
C GLY A 42 -10.84 -17.22 -8.90
N LEU A 43 -10.54 -15.97 -8.58
CA LEU A 43 -10.98 -15.32 -7.34
C LEU A 43 -12.50 -15.09 -7.34
N GLU A 44 -13.16 -15.37 -6.22
CA GLU A 44 -14.60 -15.15 -6.06
C GLU A 44 -15.00 -13.69 -6.29
N LYS A 45 -16.18 -13.47 -6.88
CA LYS A 45 -16.73 -12.13 -7.18
C LYS A 45 -17.16 -11.37 -5.92
N GLU A 46 -17.49 -12.09 -4.85
CA GLU A 46 -18.04 -11.54 -3.61
C GLU A 46 -16.98 -11.40 -2.50
N PHE A 47 -15.73 -11.16 -2.88
CA PHE A 47 -14.66 -11.02 -1.89
C PHE A 47 -14.82 -9.73 -1.08
N LYS A 48 -15.10 -9.85 0.22
CA LYS A 48 -15.07 -8.71 1.15
C LYS A 48 -13.62 -8.21 1.27
N LYS A 49 -13.41 -6.89 1.27
CA LYS A 49 -12.05 -6.32 1.31
C LYS A 49 -11.21 -6.79 2.50
N GLY A 50 -11.86 -7.09 3.64
CA GLY A 50 -11.28 -7.66 4.84
C GLY A 50 -9.85 -7.23 5.14
N GLU A 51 -8.97 -8.22 5.23
CA GLU A 51 -7.54 -8.02 5.41
C GLU A 51 -6.88 -7.47 4.15
N GLN A 52 -6.04 -6.45 4.34
CA GLN A 52 -5.41 -5.70 3.26
C GLN A 52 -3.90 -5.73 3.44
N MET A 53 -3.19 -5.71 2.32
CA MET A 53 -1.77 -5.47 2.24
C MET A 53 -1.57 -4.00 1.87
N VAL A 54 -0.96 -3.23 2.76
CA VAL A 54 -0.58 -1.84 2.48
C VAL A 54 0.85 -1.83 1.98
N VAL A 55 1.06 -1.16 0.85
CA VAL A 55 2.37 -0.92 0.26
C VAL A 55 2.62 0.56 0.23
N ILE A 56 3.80 0.91 0.73
CA ILE A 56 4.30 2.26 0.79
C ILE A 56 5.53 2.30 -0.07
N GLY A 57 5.59 3.24 -1.01
CA GLY A 57 6.69 3.39 -1.94
C GLY A 57 7.22 4.81 -1.93
N MET A 58 8.55 4.96 -1.86
CA MET A 58 9.23 6.22 -2.13
C MET A 58 10.04 6.09 -3.42
N PHE A 59 9.78 6.99 -4.36
CA PHE A 59 10.31 7.01 -5.71
C PHE A 59 11.03 8.32 -6.01
N SER A 60 12.14 8.26 -6.73
CA SER A 60 12.92 9.43 -7.16
C SER A 60 13.43 9.25 -8.60
N GLU A 61 14.32 10.14 -9.05
CA GLU A 61 15.05 9.98 -10.32
C GLU A 61 15.88 8.67 -10.42
N ASP A 62 16.14 7.99 -9.30
CA ASP A 62 16.85 6.70 -9.27
C ASP A 62 15.91 5.49 -9.26
N GLY A 63 14.61 5.71 -9.38
CA GLY A 63 13.60 4.66 -9.21
C GLY A 63 13.12 4.53 -7.77
N PHE A 64 12.76 3.31 -7.37
CA PHE A 64 12.34 3.02 -5.99
C PHE A 64 13.53 3.05 -5.04
N ILE A 65 13.51 4.00 -4.10
CA ILE A 65 14.58 4.19 -3.11
C ILE A 65 14.20 3.66 -1.72
N HIS A 66 12.91 3.50 -1.45
CA HIS A 66 12.41 2.86 -0.23
C HIS A 66 11.04 2.23 -0.49
N PHE A 67 10.77 1.09 0.14
CA PHE A 67 9.42 0.55 0.20
C PHE A 67 9.18 -0.17 1.52
N LYS A 68 7.91 -0.26 1.92
CA LYS A 68 7.47 -1.05 3.07
C LYS A 68 6.15 -1.72 2.75
N VAL A 69 6.03 -2.98 3.13
CA VAL A 69 4.81 -3.77 2.97
C VAL A 69 4.39 -4.28 4.35
N TYR A 70 3.11 -4.15 4.69
CA TYR A 70 2.55 -4.76 5.89
C TYR A 70 1.09 -5.14 5.68
N ARG A 71 0.62 -6.05 6.53
CA ARG A 71 -0.74 -6.60 6.49
C ARG A 71 -1.56 -5.95 7.60
N THR A 72 -2.79 -5.53 7.29
CA THR A 72 -3.73 -5.00 8.27
C THR A 72 -4.32 -6.14 9.11
N GLY A 73 -4.78 -5.86 10.32
CA GLY A 73 -5.37 -6.85 11.24
C GLY A 73 -6.89 -7.01 11.10
N LYS A 74 -7.52 -6.29 10.16
CA LYS A 74 -8.98 -6.20 10.04
C LYS A 74 -9.61 -7.54 9.64
N LYS A 75 -10.71 -7.88 10.33
CA LYS A 75 -11.58 -9.00 9.95
C LYS A 75 -12.46 -8.61 8.77
N GLU A 76 -12.88 -9.61 7.97
CA GLU A 76 -13.68 -9.42 6.74
C GLU A 76 -14.95 -8.58 6.94
N ASP A 77 -15.57 -8.63 8.11
CA ASP A 77 -16.80 -7.90 8.43
C ASP A 77 -16.60 -6.42 8.77
N GLU A 78 -15.35 -5.94 8.90
CA GLU A 78 -15.01 -4.56 9.24
C GLU A 78 -14.60 -3.71 8.01
N SER A 79 -14.85 -4.23 6.81
CA SER A 79 -14.37 -3.69 5.52
C SER A 79 -14.85 -2.28 5.16
N THR A 80 -15.81 -1.72 5.89
CA THR A 80 -16.36 -0.36 5.71
C THR A 80 -15.62 0.71 6.50
N ARG A 81 -14.74 0.34 7.43
CA ARG A 81 -14.01 1.32 8.26
C ARG A 81 -12.74 1.79 7.58
N ASP A 82 -12.60 3.11 7.56
CA ASP A 82 -11.43 3.90 7.19
C ASP A 82 -10.10 3.14 7.42
N TYR A 83 -9.33 2.97 6.35
CA TYR A 83 -8.06 2.24 6.33
C TYR A 83 -6.94 3.03 7.03
N HIS A 84 -7.11 4.34 7.23
CA HIS A 84 -6.16 5.19 7.94
C HIS A 84 -5.99 4.83 9.43
N GLY A 85 -6.91 4.06 10.03
CA GLY A 85 -6.88 3.72 11.45
C GLY A 85 -5.74 2.80 11.90
N GLU A 86 -5.20 1.95 11.02
CA GLU A 86 -4.08 1.05 11.32
C GLU A 86 -2.73 1.57 10.82
N MET A 87 -2.73 2.69 10.09
CA MET A 87 -1.51 3.36 9.64
C MET A 87 -0.91 4.15 10.80
N ASN A 88 0.01 3.52 11.54
CA ASN A 88 0.77 4.25 12.55
C ASN A 88 1.87 5.09 11.88
N ALA A 89 1.60 6.39 11.79
CA ALA A 89 2.51 7.46 11.33
C ALA A 89 3.97 7.29 11.80
N GLN A 90 4.15 6.76 13.01
CA GLN A 90 5.41 6.80 13.74
C GLN A 90 6.50 5.90 13.14
N SER A 91 6.14 4.71 12.64
CA SER A 91 7.14 3.82 12.02
C SER A 91 7.53 4.25 10.59
N TYR A 92 6.74 5.12 9.97
CA TYR A 92 6.69 5.37 8.54
C TYR A 92 7.55 6.56 8.11
N ALA A 93 7.44 7.67 8.84
CA ALA A 93 8.08 8.93 8.46
C ALA A 93 9.60 8.89 8.74
N GLU A 94 9.99 8.34 9.88
CA GLU A 94 11.37 8.40 10.37
C GLU A 94 12.36 7.69 9.44
N LYS A 95 12.02 6.51 8.93
CA LYS A 95 12.90 5.78 8.00
C LYS A 95 12.94 6.40 6.61
N SER A 96 11.80 6.88 6.12
CA SER A 96 11.70 7.50 4.80
C SER A 96 12.52 8.79 4.71
N PHE A 97 12.47 9.64 5.75
CA PHE A 97 13.29 10.85 5.81
C PHE A 97 14.79 10.53 5.87
N ALA A 98 15.20 9.53 6.66
CA ALA A 98 16.60 9.12 6.75
C ALA A 98 17.14 8.61 5.40
N VAL A 99 16.37 7.79 4.69
CA VAL A 99 16.73 7.30 3.36
C VAL A 99 16.83 8.43 2.34
N LEU A 100 15.86 9.35 2.32
CA LEU A 100 15.87 10.51 1.44
C LEU A 100 17.10 11.39 1.69
N ALA A 101 17.39 11.71 2.95
CA ALA A 101 18.54 12.52 3.33
C ALA A 101 19.86 11.86 2.91
N ALA A 102 20.00 10.54 3.09
CA ALA A 102 21.18 9.79 2.65
C ALA A 102 21.37 9.85 1.13
N LYS A 103 20.29 9.62 0.35
CA LYS A 103 20.32 9.67 -1.12
C LYS A 103 20.63 11.07 -1.66
N ALA A 104 20.06 12.09 -1.04
CA ALA A 104 20.35 13.48 -1.40
C ALA A 104 21.81 13.85 -1.11
N LYS A 105 22.35 13.39 0.03
CA LYS A 105 23.75 13.58 0.42
C LYS A 105 24.73 12.89 -0.53
N GLU A 106 24.46 11.65 -0.95
CA GLU A 106 25.26 10.92 -1.95
C GLU A 106 25.42 11.73 -3.26
N LYS A 107 24.42 12.55 -3.59
CA LYS A 107 24.37 13.37 -4.81
C LYS A 107 24.74 14.83 -4.60
N ASN A 108 25.10 15.23 -3.38
CA ASN A 108 25.37 16.62 -3.01
C ASN A 108 24.19 17.57 -3.37
N ARG A 109 22.97 17.16 -3.03
CA ARG A 109 21.70 17.86 -3.31
C ARG A 109 20.87 18.03 -2.04
N GLU A 110 20.01 19.04 -2.03
CA GLU A 110 19.05 19.26 -0.94
C GLU A 110 17.86 18.28 -1.06
N PRO A 111 17.47 17.55 0.00
CA PRO A 111 16.35 16.63 -0.04
C PRO A 111 15.00 17.37 -0.07
N VAL A 112 14.10 16.96 -0.97
CA VAL A 112 12.72 17.44 -1.03
C VAL A 112 11.79 16.22 -1.09
N LEU A 113 10.86 16.12 -0.16
CA LEU A 113 9.82 15.09 -0.16
C LEU A 113 8.49 15.68 -0.62
N ILE A 114 7.85 15.00 -1.56
CA ILE A 114 6.48 15.28 -2.01
C ILE A 114 5.58 14.16 -1.50
N ILE A 115 4.59 14.52 -0.70
CA ILE A 115 3.56 13.66 -0.12
C ILE A 115 2.21 14.37 -0.20
N ASP A 116 1.12 13.62 -0.05
CA ASP A 116 -0.21 14.21 0.10
C ASP A 116 -0.39 14.85 1.50
N ASN A 117 -1.62 15.28 1.81
CA ASN A 117 -1.96 15.87 3.11
C ASN A 117 -2.77 14.91 4.00
N ALA A 118 -2.47 13.61 3.97
CA ALA A 118 -3.11 12.66 4.88
C ALA A 118 -2.84 13.03 6.35
N SER A 119 -3.84 12.80 7.20
CA SER A 119 -3.84 13.28 8.60
C SER A 119 -2.66 12.77 9.43
N TYR A 120 -2.10 11.63 9.08
CA TYR A 120 -0.95 11.02 9.74
C TYR A 120 0.41 11.56 9.27
N HIS A 121 0.48 12.30 8.17
CA HIS A 121 1.74 12.95 7.73
C HIS A 121 2.08 14.19 8.59
N GLY A 122 1.07 14.90 9.09
CA GLY A 122 1.21 16.14 9.85
C GLY A 122 1.18 15.96 11.37
N ARG A 123 1.79 14.90 11.93
CA ARG A 123 1.71 14.64 13.38
C ARG A 123 2.50 15.69 14.18
N ARG A 124 1.82 16.34 15.12
CA ARG A 124 2.45 17.21 16.12
C ARG A 124 3.18 16.36 17.17
N ILE A 125 4.51 16.47 17.24
CA ILE A 125 5.33 15.78 18.24
C ILE A 125 5.33 16.53 19.57
N GLU A 126 5.43 17.85 19.53
CA GLU A 126 5.47 18.70 20.72
C GLU A 126 4.45 19.83 20.64
N ARG A 127 3.80 20.10 21.78
CA ARG A 127 2.98 21.30 21.94
C ARG A 127 3.90 22.42 22.40
N MET A 128 4.14 23.41 21.53
CA MET A 128 4.76 24.68 21.93
C MET A 128 4.22 25.12 23.29
N PRO A 129 5.09 25.41 24.27
CA PRO A 129 4.66 25.94 25.57
C PRO A 129 3.81 27.19 25.37
N THR A 130 2.72 27.30 26.14
CA THR A 130 1.85 28.49 26.18
C THR A 130 2.40 29.52 27.15
#